data_AF-A0A554GQW1-F1
#
_entry.id   AF-A0A554GQW1-F1
#
_cell.length_a   1.000
_cell.length_b   1.000
_cell.length_c   1.000
_cell.angle_alpha   90.00
_cell.angle_beta   90.00
_cell.angle_gamma   90.00
#
_symmetry.space_group_name_H-M   'P 1'
#
loop_
_entity.id
_entity.type
_entity.pdbx_description
1 polymer ?
#
loop_
_entity_poly.entity_id
_entity_poly.type
_entity_poly.pdbx_seq_one_letter_code
_entity_poly.pdbx_strand_id
1 'polypeptide(L)'
;MYEQLTDEELFAEVSRRRATGEAVGTPLGALCARWARPARYVINRIQGSYGRGSPADADELFQDAVGKFLDRGLDQFRGVSEQMPGRSASPKTFFLRIVKHVAIDFYRRHREELAPAPTSPDDVMEETPSEVARAVEGARRREERAEAQELYWAAFARLQQEHPKEASAWELYHHEDVEDHEECARRLDISVVNSYKRVSRAQAYLRLYLLELQRDGQPEEPT
;
A
#
# COMPACT_ATOMS: atom_id res chain seq x y z
N MET A 1 -21.31 -11.72 -19.25
CA MET A 1 -21.80 -10.31 -19.20
C MET A 1 -20.79 -9.39 -18.52
N TYR A 2 -20.23 -9.75 -17.36
CA TYR A 2 -19.26 -8.91 -16.63
C TYR A 2 -17.87 -8.77 -17.28
N GLU A 3 -17.51 -9.64 -18.22
CA GLU A 3 -16.21 -9.60 -18.91
C GLU A 3 -16.00 -8.35 -19.79
N GLN A 4 -17.09 -7.74 -20.26
CA GLN A 4 -17.04 -6.56 -21.14
C GLN A 4 -17.01 -5.24 -20.36
N LEU A 5 -17.31 -5.25 -19.06
CA LEU A 5 -17.29 -4.06 -18.22
C LEU A 5 -15.87 -3.75 -17.75
N THR A 6 -15.52 -2.47 -17.70
CA THR A 6 -14.30 -1.97 -17.06
C THR A 6 -14.37 -2.18 -15.54
N ASP A 7 -13.22 -2.07 -14.86
CA ASP A 7 -13.17 -2.19 -13.39
C ASP A 7 -14.01 -1.11 -12.70
N GLU A 8 -14.11 0.10 -13.27
CA GLU A 8 -14.93 1.18 -12.72
C GLU A 8 -16.42 0.91 -12.86
N GLU A 9 -16.88 0.47 -14.04
CA GLU A 9 -18.29 0.13 -14.28
C GLU A 9 -18.73 -1.06 -13.44
N LEU A 10 -17.88 -2.08 -13.34
CA LEU A 10 -18.17 -3.26 -12.54
C LEU A 10 -18.22 -2.93 -11.04
N PHE A 11 -17.36 -2.00 -10.58
CA PHE A 11 -17.40 -1.51 -9.21
C PHE A 11 -18.60 -0.60 -8.92
N ALA A 12 -19.03 0.21 -9.90
CA ALA A 12 -20.26 0.99 -9.81
C ALA A 12 -21.49 0.07 -9.65
N GLU A 13 -21.53 -1.04 -10.38
CA GLU A 13 -22.59 -2.05 -10.23
C GLU A 13 -22.55 -2.73 -8.85
N VAL A 14 -21.36 -3.06 -8.33
CA VAL A 14 -21.22 -3.58 -6.94
C VAL A 14 -21.76 -2.56 -5.93
N SER A 15 -21.39 -1.29 -6.08
CA SER A 15 -21.82 -0.21 -5.18
C SER A 15 -23.33 0.01 -5.23
N ARG A 16 -23.92 0.00 -6.43
CA ARG A 16 -25.38 0.09 -6.64
C ARG A 16 -26.09 -1.05 -5.91
N ARG A 17 -25.65 -2.30 -6.13
CA ARG A 17 -26.24 -3.48 -5.49
C ARG A 17 -26.12 -3.45 -3.98
N ARG A 18 -24.95 -3.05 -3.45
CA ARG A 18 -24.73 -2.91 -2.01
C ARG A 18 -25.71 -1.89 -1.41
N ALA A 19 -25.92 -0.75 -2.07
CA ALA A 19 -26.83 0.29 -1.61
C ALA A 19 -28.32 -0.14 -1.66
N THR A 20 -28.69 -1.03 -2.58
CA THR A 20 -30.07 -1.55 -2.70
C THR A 20 -30.31 -2.86 -1.93
N GLY A 21 -29.31 -3.38 -1.21
CA GLY A 21 -29.40 -4.65 -0.51
C GLY A 21 -29.42 -5.88 -1.44
N GLU A 22 -29.06 -5.70 -2.71
CA GLU A 22 -28.92 -6.79 -3.68
C GLU A 22 -27.61 -7.58 -3.46
N ALA A 23 -27.59 -8.83 -3.92
CA ALA A 23 -26.40 -9.67 -3.83
C ALA A 23 -25.25 -9.15 -4.72
N VAL A 24 -24.12 -8.82 -4.08
CA VAL A 24 -22.90 -8.30 -4.74
C VAL A 24 -21.93 -9.39 -5.21
N GLY A 25 -22.14 -10.65 -4.82
CA GLY A 25 -21.15 -11.72 -4.93
C GLY A 25 -20.62 -11.94 -6.35
N THR A 26 -21.48 -11.97 -7.37
CA THR A 26 -21.06 -12.20 -8.76
C THR A 26 -20.23 -11.04 -9.35
N PRO A 27 -20.70 -9.77 -9.32
CA PRO A 27 -19.90 -8.66 -9.85
C PRO A 27 -18.63 -8.41 -9.02
N LEU A 28 -18.69 -8.56 -7.68
CA LEU A 28 -17.51 -8.44 -6.83
C LEU A 28 -16.50 -9.55 -7.10
N GLY A 29 -16.95 -10.79 -7.24
CA GLY A 29 -16.09 -11.93 -7.57
C GLY A 29 -15.32 -11.73 -8.88
N ALA A 30 -15.96 -11.14 -9.88
CA ALA A 30 -15.30 -10.79 -11.14
C ALA A 30 -14.21 -9.72 -10.96
N LEU A 31 -14.43 -8.69 -10.13
CA LEU A 31 -13.38 -7.72 -9.77
C LEU A 31 -12.23 -8.39 -9.01
N CYS A 32 -12.54 -9.17 -7.99
CA CYS A 32 -11.55 -9.88 -7.19
C CYS A 32 -10.70 -10.80 -8.07
N ALA A 33 -11.28 -11.51 -9.03
CA ALA A 33 -10.54 -12.34 -9.98
C ALA A 33 -9.54 -11.52 -10.81
N ARG A 34 -9.93 -10.35 -11.32
CA ARG A 34 -9.04 -9.43 -12.07
C ARG A 34 -7.92 -8.88 -11.19
N TRP A 35 -8.20 -8.64 -9.92
CA TRP A 35 -7.26 -8.05 -8.97
C TRP A 35 -6.41 -9.07 -8.21
N ALA A 36 -6.68 -10.36 -8.38
CA ALA A 36 -6.03 -11.40 -7.60
C ALA A 36 -4.52 -11.48 -7.87
N ARG A 37 -4.09 -11.39 -9.13
CA ARG A 37 -2.66 -11.38 -9.50
C ARG A 37 -1.89 -10.19 -8.88
N PRO A 38 -2.33 -8.93 -9.04
CA PRO A 38 -1.64 -7.81 -8.40
C PRO A 38 -1.73 -7.85 -6.87
N ALA A 39 -2.81 -8.36 -6.28
CA ALA A 39 -2.93 -8.51 -4.83
C ALA A 39 -1.90 -9.51 -4.28
N ARG A 40 -1.80 -10.71 -4.87
CA ARG A 40 -0.78 -11.70 -4.49
C ARG A 40 0.64 -11.17 -4.66
N TYR A 41 0.88 -10.38 -5.70
CA TYR A 41 2.17 -9.73 -5.89
C TYR A 41 2.52 -8.78 -4.73
N VAL A 42 1.56 -8.00 -4.24
CA VAL A 42 1.74 -7.13 -3.07
C VAL A 42 2.04 -7.96 -1.83
N ILE A 43 1.30 -9.04 -1.58
CA ILE A 43 1.50 -9.92 -0.42
C ILE A 43 2.90 -10.54 -0.45
N ASN A 44 3.32 -11.12 -1.57
CA ASN A 44 4.64 -11.74 -1.70
C ASN A 44 5.78 -10.74 -1.52
N ARG A 45 5.60 -9.48 -1.96
CA ARG A 45 6.59 -8.43 -1.72
C ARG A 45 6.70 -8.09 -0.24
N ILE A 46 5.58 -8.06 0.49
CA ILE A 46 5.55 -7.80 1.93
C ILE A 46 6.19 -8.98 2.67
N GLN A 47 5.80 -10.22 2.36
CA GLN A 47 6.44 -11.43 2.89
C GLN A 47 7.96 -11.37 2.75
N GLY A 48 8.46 -11.03 1.55
CA GLY A 48 9.89 -10.90 1.29
C GLY A 48 10.60 -9.87 2.17
N SER A 49 9.91 -8.79 2.56
CA SER A 49 10.46 -7.79 3.49
C SER A 49 10.55 -8.26 4.94
N TYR A 50 9.72 -9.23 5.35
CA TYR A 50 9.76 -9.86 6.67
C TYR A 50 10.66 -11.10 6.71
N GLY A 51 11.00 -11.70 5.56
CA GLY A 51 11.88 -12.88 5.47
C GLY A 51 11.31 -14.14 6.15
N ARG A 52 9.99 -14.19 6.31
CA ARG A 52 9.25 -15.20 7.07
C ARG A 52 7.93 -15.53 6.36
N GLY A 53 7.39 -16.72 6.59
CA GLY A 53 6.12 -17.22 6.05
C GLY A 53 6.26 -17.96 4.72
N SER A 54 5.13 -18.46 4.23
CA SER A 54 5.03 -19.36 3.09
C SER A 54 4.44 -18.64 1.87
N PRO A 55 4.88 -18.96 0.63
CA PRO A 55 4.19 -18.51 -0.58
C PRO A 55 2.71 -18.92 -0.63
N ALA A 56 2.29 -19.94 0.14
CA ALA A 56 0.90 -20.35 0.28
C ALA A 56 0.03 -19.31 1.01
N ASP A 57 0.63 -18.47 1.87
CA ASP A 57 -0.06 -17.44 2.66
C ASP A 57 -0.75 -16.43 1.74
N ALA A 58 -0.27 -16.27 0.50
CA ALA A 58 -0.80 -15.31 -0.46
C ALA A 58 -2.28 -15.55 -0.82
N ASP A 59 -2.74 -16.80 -0.85
CA ASP A 59 -4.13 -17.11 -1.14
C ASP A 59 -5.04 -16.84 0.06
N GLU A 60 -4.61 -17.23 1.25
CA GLU A 60 -5.34 -16.99 2.50
C GLU A 60 -5.47 -15.48 2.79
N LEU A 61 -4.36 -14.74 2.75
CA LEU A 61 -4.34 -13.30 2.97
C LEU A 61 -5.12 -12.53 1.90
N PHE A 62 -5.17 -13.05 0.67
CA PHE A 62 -6.04 -12.49 -0.35
C PHE A 62 -7.52 -12.67 -0.01
N GLN A 63 -7.94 -13.86 0.45
CA GLN A 63 -9.32 -14.09 0.88
C GLN A 63 -9.69 -13.22 2.08
N ASP A 64 -8.80 -13.07 3.07
CA ASP A 64 -9.01 -12.18 4.20
C ASP A 64 -9.21 -10.73 3.78
N ALA A 65 -8.41 -10.26 2.81
CA ALA A 65 -8.56 -8.92 2.25
C ALA A 65 -9.90 -8.75 1.50
N VAL A 66 -10.36 -9.79 0.79
CA VAL A 66 -11.69 -9.80 0.15
C VAL A 66 -12.79 -9.75 1.21
N GLY A 67 -12.67 -10.50 2.30
CA GLY A 67 -13.60 -10.46 3.44
C GLY A 67 -13.70 -9.07 4.05
N LYS A 68 -12.56 -8.46 4.43
CA LYS A 68 -12.53 -7.08 4.95
C LYS A 68 -13.11 -6.06 3.96
N PHE A 69 -12.85 -6.25 2.66
CA PHE A 69 -13.38 -5.38 1.63
C PHE A 69 -14.91 -5.49 1.53
N LEU A 70 -15.47 -6.69 1.58
CA LEU A 70 -16.91 -6.94 1.56
C LEU A 70 -17.62 -6.40 2.81
N ASP A 71 -17.02 -6.60 3.98
CA ASP A 71 -17.65 -6.27 5.26
C ASP A 71 -17.72 -4.76 5.52
N ARG A 72 -16.60 -4.05 5.28
CA ARG A 72 -16.48 -2.61 5.59
C ARG A 72 -15.94 -1.79 4.43
N GLY A 73 -15.06 -2.37 3.61
CA GLY A 73 -14.35 -1.62 2.58
C GLY A 73 -15.25 -1.00 1.50
N LEU A 74 -16.32 -1.70 1.08
CA LEU A 74 -17.31 -1.16 0.15
C LEU A 74 -17.97 0.11 0.68
N ASP A 75 -18.28 0.14 1.97
CA ASP A 75 -18.96 1.26 2.63
C ASP A 75 -17.99 2.39 3.01
N GLN A 76 -16.68 2.12 3.03
CA GLN A 76 -15.61 3.08 3.32
C GLN A 76 -15.06 3.77 2.09
N PHE A 77 -15.21 3.17 0.89
CA PHE A 77 -14.71 3.78 -0.33
C PHE A 77 -15.41 5.12 -0.61
N ARG A 78 -14.63 6.17 -0.85
CA ARG A 78 -15.13 7.52 -1.14
C ARG A 78 -14.78 8.01 -2.54
N GLY A 79 -14.06 7.21 -3.33
CA GLY A 79 -13.64 7.61 -4.68
C GLY A 79 -12.57 8.71 -4.72
N VAL A 80 -12.00 9.11 -3.58
CA VAL A 80 -10.98 10.16 -3.50
C VAL A 80 -9.61 9.54 -3.27
N SER A 81 -8.62 9.91 -4.09
CA SER A 81 -7.24 9.49 -3.91
C SER A 81 -6.62 10.26 -2.77
N GLU A 82 -6.32 9.56 -1.67
CA GLU A 82 -5.45 10.08 -0.63
C GLU A 82 -4.07 10.41 -1.24
N GLN A 83 -3.56 9.52 -2.10
CA GLN A 83 -2.28 9.67 -2.80
C GLN A 83 -2.21 10.79 -3.86
N MET A 84 -3.33 11.37 -4.29
CA MET A 84 -3.37 12.55 -5.17
C MET A 84 -4.66 13.37 -4.90
N PRO A 85 -4.62 14.41 -4.04
CA PRO A 85 -5.78 15.24 -3.73
C PRO A 85 -6.36 15.85 -5.01
N GLY A 86 -7.68 15.73 -5.18
CA GLY A 86 -8.38 16.18 -6.39
C GLY A 86 -8.40 15.16 -7.54
N ARG A 87 -7.72 14.00 -7.41
CA ARG A 87 -7.90 12.86 -8.32
C ARG A 87 -8.75 11.78 -7.69
N SER A 88 -9.51 11.10 -8.55
CA SER A 88 -10.28 9.92 -8.16
C SER A 88 -9.35 8.78 -7.75
N ALA A 89 -9.65 8.12 -6.63
CA ALA A 89 -9.00 6.85 -6.29
C ALA A 89 -9.61 5.76 -7.15
N SER A 90 -8.79 4.94 -7.80
CA SER A 90 -9.32 3.73 -8.42
C SER A 90 -9.75 2.74 -7.31
N PRO A 91 -10.89 2.05 -7.47
CA PRO A 91 -11.33 1.00 -6.54
C PRO A 91 -10.26 -0.08 -6.34
N LYS A 92 -9.52 -0.40 -7.41
CA LYS A 92 -8.38 -1.32 -7.39
C LYS A 92 -7.27 -0.84 -6.45
N THR A 93 -6.88 0.43 -6.53
CA THR A 93 -5.85 1.01 -5.65
C THR A 93 -6.27 0.94 -4.19
N PHE A 94 -7.54 1.26 -3.91
CA PHE A 94 -8.10 1.16 -2.56
C PHE A 94 -8.10 -0.29 -2.04
N PHE A 95 -8.52 -1.24 -2.86
CA PHE A 95 -8.47 -2.66 -2.51
C PHE A 95 -7.04 -3.15 -2.25
N LEU A 96 -6.08 -2.78 -3.10
CA LEU A 96 -4.67 -3.15 -2.90
C LEU A 96 -4.07 -2.56 -1.60
N ARG A 97 -4.60 -1.43 -1.11
CA ARG A 97 -4.24 -0.93 0.22
C ARG A 97 -4.76 -1.83 1.34
N ILE A 98 -6.00 -2.32 1.25
CA ILE A 98 -6.54 -3.29 2.20
C ILE A 98 -5.67 -4.56 2.22
N VAL A 99 -5.32 -5.07 1.03
CA VAL A 99 -4.40 -6.23 0.88
C VAL A 99 -3.06 -5.97 1.57
N LYS A 100 -2.48 -4.79 1.38
CA LYS A 100 -1.22 -4.40 2.03
C LYS A 100 -1.35 -4.47 3.56
N HIS A 101 -2.38 -3.87 4.14
CA HIS A 101 -2.55 -3.86 5.60
C HIS A 101 -2.79 -5.26 6.16
N VAL A 102 -3.63 -6.07 5.51
CA VAL A 102 -3.84 -7.48 5.90
C VAL A 102 -2.52 -8.26 5.94
N ALA A 103 -1.69 -8.13 4.90
CA ALA A 103 -0.41 -8.81 4.87
C ALA A 103 0.55 -8.30 5.97
N ILE A 104 0.70 -6.98 6.11
CA ILE A 104 1.58 -6.41 7.15
C ILE A 104 1.13 -6.87 8.53
N ASP A 105 -0.15 -6.78 8.84
CA ASP A 105 -0.71 -7.20 10.11
C ASP A 105 -0.45 -8.68 10.42
N PHE A 106 -0.62 -9.54 9.43
CA PHE A 106 -0.38 -10.97 9.57
C PHE A 106 1.09 -11.24 9.89
N TYR A 107 2.01 -10.73 9.06
CA TYR A 107 3.45 -10.96 9.24
C TYR A 107 4.01 -10.29 10.50
N ARG A 108 3.43 -9.17 10.93
CA ARG A 108 3.78 -8.50 12.18
C ARG A 108 3.37 -9.32 13.40
N ARG A 109 2.13 -9.84 13.42
CA ARG A 109 1.58 -10.60 14.55
C ARG A 109 2.20 -11.99 14.70
N HIS A 110 2.46 -12.67 13.59
CA HIS A 110 2.92 -14.06 13.60
C HIS A 110 4.42 -14.17 13.30
N ARG A 111 5.19 -13.07 13.40
CA ARG A 111 6.59 -13.01 12.97
C ARG A 111 7.46 -14.12 13.57
N GLU A 112 7.24 -14.45 14.84
CA GLU A 112 8.00 -15.47 15.57
C GLU A 112 7.53 -16.90 15.29
N GLU A 113 6.24 -17.07 14.94
CA GLU A 113 5.60 -18.37 14.66
C GLU A 113 5.78 -18.81 13.20
N LEU A 114 5.95 -17.85 12.29
CA LEU A 114 6.11 -18.10 10.88
C LEU A 114 7.48 -18.74 10.59
N ALA A 115 7.47 -19.77 9.74
CA ALA A 115 8.69 -20.41 9.31
C ALA A 115 9.64 -19.38 8.67
N PRO A 116 10.97 -19.52 8.85
CA PRO A 116 11.93 -18.81 8.01
C PRO A 116 11.58 -19.05 6.55
N ALA A 117 11.51 -17.97 5.76
CA ALA A 117 11.27 -18.11 4.33
C ALA A 117 12.32 -19.08 3.77
N PRO A 118 11.94 -20.01 2.87
CA PRO A 118 12.89 -20.94 2.28
C PRO A 118 14.02 -20.12 1.67
N THR A 119 15.22 -20.30 2.21
CA THR A 119 16.45 -19.79 1.61
C THR A 119 16.73 -20.76 0.49
N SER A 120 16.42 -20.41 -0.76
CA SER A 120 16.83 -21.24 -1.90
C SER A 120 18.36 -21.37 -1.86
N PRO A 121 18.94 -22.57 -1.69
CA PRO A 121 20.38 -22.76 -1.65
C PRO A 121 21.00 -22.93 -3.05
N ASP A 122 20.19 -23.00 -4.11
CA ASP A 122 20.67 -23.21 -5.47
C ASP A 122 20.61 -21.92 -6.29
N ASP A 123 21.73 -21.19 -6.28
CA ASP A 123 22.24 -20.51 -7.47
C ASP A 123 23.74 -20.22 -7.25
N VAL A 124 24.53 -21.28 -7.27
CA VAL A 124 25.94 -21.18 -7.65
C VAL A 124 26.04 -21.78 -9.05
N MET A 125 25.50 -21.04 -10.03
CA MET A 125 25.77 -21.27 -11.44
C MET A 125 26.63 -20.11 -11.93
N GLU A 126 27.68 -20.44 -12.70
CA GLU A 126 28.61 -19.46 -13.27
C GLU A 126 27.84 -18.37 -14.03
N GLU A 127 28.04 -17.11 -13.63
CA GLU A 127 27.26 -15.96 -14.11
C GLU A 127 27.41 -15.76 -15.63
N THR A 128 26.31 -15.89 -16.34
CA THR A 128 26.18 -15.52 -17.75
C THR A 128 26.07 -13.99 -17.90
N PRO A 129 26.45 -13.39 -19.05
CA PRO A 129 26.32 -11.94 -19.29
C PRO A 129 24.90 -11.37 -19.08
N SER A 130 23.86 -12.21 -19.20
CA SER A 130 22.48 -11.82 -18.92
C SER A 130 22.18 -11.70 -17.42
N GLU A 131 22.90 -12.42 -16.56
CA GLU A 131 22.78 -12.33 -15.10
C GLU A 131 23.50 -11.10 -14.58
N VAL A 132 24.65 -10.74 -15.17
CA VAL A 132 25.35 -9.47 -14.88
C VAL A 132 24.43 -8.26 -15.18
N ALA A 133 23.74 -8.26 -16.32
CA ALA A 133 22.77 -7.20 -16.65
C ALA A 133 21.61 -7.13 -15.65
N ARG A 134 21.11 -8.28 -15.15
CA ARG A 134 20.08 -8.34 -14.11
C ARG A 134 20.60 -7.94 -12.74
N ALA A 135 21.86 -8.26 -12.41
CA ALA A 135 22.51 -7.90 -11.17
C ALA A 135 22.78 -6.39 -11.10
N VAL A 136 23.22 -5.78 -12.21
CA VAL A 136 23.41 -4.34 -12.37
C VAL A 136 22.06 -3.61 -12.28
N GLU A 137 21.04 -4.06 -13.00
CA GLU A 137 19.68 -3.48 -12.88
C GLU A 137 19.10 -3.69 -11.47
N GLY A 138 19.40 -4.81 -10.82
CA GLY A 138 19.05 -5.09 -9.45
C GLY A 138 19.76 -4.17 -8.45
N ALA A 139 21.04 -3.88 -8.68
CA ALA A 139 21.84 -2.95 -7.87
C ALA A 139 21.31 -1.52 -8.02
N ARG A 140 21.09 -1.07 -9.27
CA ARG A 140 20.51 0.23 -9.57
C ARG A 140 19.14 0.42 -8.89
N ARG A 141 18.26 -0.58 -8.97
CA ARG A 141 16.97 -0.53 -8.26
C ARG A 141 17.08 -0.55 -6.75
N ARG A 142 18.15 -1.13 -6.18
CA ARG A 142 18.40 -1.09 -4.73
C ARG A 142 18.88 0.30 -4.32
N GLU A 143 19.76 0.90 -5.11
CA GLU A 143 20.27 2.25 -4.93
C GLU A 143 19.15 3.30 -5.06
N GLU A 144 18.37 3.26 -6.16
CA GLU A 144 17.17 4.10 -6.36
C GLU A 144 16.17 3.97 -5.20
N ARG A 145 16.05 2.78 -4.60
CA ARG A 145 15.19 2.56 -3.41
C ARG A 145 15.79 3.11 -2.13
N ALA A 146 17.10 2.99 -1.96
CA ALA A 146 17.80 3.54 -0.80
C ALA A 146 17.71 5.07 -0.83
N GLU A 147 17.98 5.70 -1.97
CA GLU A 147 17.80 7.13 -2.20
C GLU A 147 16.36 7.57 -1.96
N ALA A 148 15.37 6.84 -2.51
CA ALA A 148 13.97 7.15 -2.26
C ALA A 148 13.57 7.02 -0.77
N GLN A 149 14.18 6.08 -0.05
CA GLN A 149 13.96 5.89 1.38
C GLN A 149 14.62 7.00 2.19
N GLU A 150 15.82 7.43 1.84
CA GLU A 150 16.51 8.56 2.47
C GLU A 150 15.75 9.87 2.27
N LEU A 151 15.31 10.16 1.04
CA LEU A 151 14.48 11.32 0.73
C LEU A 151 13.17 11.33 1.51
N TYR A 152 12.54 10.15 1.65
CA TYR A 152 11.34 10.01 2.46
C TYR A 152 11.57 10.37 3.93
N TRP A 153 12.64 9.83 4.53
CA TRP A 153 12.94 10.11 5.93
C TRP A 153 13.36 11.56 6.18
N ALA A 154 14.08 12.18 5.24
CA ALA A 154 14.39 13.61 5.28
C ALA A 154 13.11 14.46 5.22
N ALA A 155 12.20 14.15 4.30
CA ALA A 155 10.90 14.82 4.20
C ALA A 155 10.06 14.63 5.47
N PHE A 156 10.07 13.43 6.06
CA PHE A 156 9.36 13.16 7.31
C PHE A 156 9.97 13.87 8.52
N ALA A 157 11.30 13.93 8.64
CA ALA A 157 11.97 14.70 9.68
C ALA A 157 11.60 16.19 9.60
N ARG A 158 11.51 16.75 8.39
CA ARG A 158 11.01 18.11 8.18
C ARG A 158 9.54 18.27 8.57
N LEU A 159 8.69 17.31 8.24
CA LEU A 159 7.29 17.28 8.67
C LEU A 159 7.18 17.29 10.21
N GLN A 160 7.99 16.51 10.92
CA GLN A 160 8.01 16.48 12.38
C GLN A 160 8.38 17.85 12.98
N GLN A 161 9.27 18.60 12.34
CA GLN A 161 9.69 19.93 12.80
C GLN A 161 8.64 21.01 12.50
N GLU A 162 8.12 21.05 11.27
CA GLU A 162 7.22 22.14 10.82
C GLU A 162 5.75 21.89 11.17
N HIS A 163 5.31 20.63 11.17
CA HIS A 163 3.91 20.22 11.32
C HIS A 163 3.75 19.02 12.27
N PRO A 164 4.08 19.16 13.56
CA PRO A 164 4.15 18.03 14.50
C PRO A 164 2.81 17.29 14.68
N LYS A 165 1.66 17.98 14.58
CA LYS A 165 0.34 17.35 14.74
C LYS A 165 -0.02 16.43 13.57
N GLU A 166 0.30 16.87 12.36
CA GLU A 166 0.18 16.12 11.12
C GLU A 166 1.19 14.96 11.11
N ALA A 167 2.42 15.20 11.56
CA ALA A 167 3.46 14.18 11.68
C ALA A 167 3.03 13.03 12.61
N SER A 168 2.50 13.32 13.81
CA SER A 168 2.05 12.26 14.74
C SER A 168 0.88 11.45 14.18
N ALA A 169 -0.05 12.08 13.44
CA ALA A 169 -1.14 11.34 12.79
C ALA A 169 -0.62 10.46 11.64
N TRP A 170 0.36 10.95 10.89
CA TRP A 170 1.01 10.21 9.83
C TRP A 170 1.83 9.03 10.36
N GLU A 171 2.59 9.24 11.43
CA GLU A 171 3.36 8.22 12.13
C GLU A 171 2.44 7.09 12.62
N LEU A 172 1.38 7.42 13.37
CA LEU A 172 0.43 6.42 13.84
C LEU A 172 -0.23 5.65 12.70
N TYR A 173 -0.66 6.36 11.66
CA TYR A 173 -1.45 5.75 10.58
C TYR A 173 -0.60 4.98 9.56
N HIS A 174 0.67 5.38 9.32
CA HIS A 174 1.51 4.78 8.28
C HIS A 174 2.77 4.09 8.78
N HIS A 175 3.35 4.49 9.91
CA HIS A 175 4.55 3.87 10.49
C HIS A 175 4.20 2.85 11.56
N GLU A 176 3.28 3.19 12.47
CA GLU A 176 2.76 2.26 13.47
C GLU A 176 1.60 1.40 12.94
N ASP A 177 1.12 1.71 11.73
CA ASP A 177 0.12 0.94 10.98
C ASP A 177 -1.15 0.67 11.80
N VAL A 178 -1.71 1.76 12.33
CA VAL A 178 -3.02 1.76 12.98
C VAL A 178 -4.13 1.50 11.95
N GLU A 179 -4.98 0.50 12.23
CA GLU A 179 -5.93 -0.10 11.28
C GLU A 179 -6.97 0.87 10.69
N ASP A 180 -7.35 1.93 11.41
CA ASP A 180 -8.31 2.93 10.94
C ASP A 180 -8.16 4.31 11.63
N HIS A 181 -8.90 5.28 11.11
CA HIS A 181 -8.94 6.63 11.66
C HIS A 181 -9.63 6.71 13.04
N GLU A 182 -10.42 5.72 13.45
CA GLU A 182 -11.06 5.69 14.76
C GLU A 182 -10.01 5.41 15.85
N GLU A 183 -9.18 4.40 15.63
CA GLU A 183 -8.08 4.03 16.52
C GLU A 183 -7.00 5.14 16.54
N CYS A 184 -6.68 5.72 15.40
CA CYS A 184 -5.75 6.86 15.32
C CYS A 184 -6.31 8.08 16.09
N ALA A 185 -7.60 8.36 15.96
CA ALA A 185 -8.26 9.44 16.69
C ALA A 185 -8.27 9.20 18.20
N ARG A 186 -8.54 7.96 18.63
CA ARG A 186 -8.53 7.56 20.04
C ARG A 186 -7.15 7.71 20.67
N ARG A 187 -6.07 7.29 19.97
CA ARG A 187 -4.69 7.41 20.48
C ARG A 187 -4.22 8.86 20.57
N LEU A 188 -4.65 9.71 19.65
CA LEU A 188 -4.29 11.12 19.61
C LEU A 188 -5.22 12.04 20.43
N ASP A 189 -6.26 11.49 21.05
CA ASP A 189 -7.33 12.23 21.73
C ASP A 189 -7.93 13.34 20.84
N ILE A 190 -8.35 12.96 19.63
CA ILE A 190 -8.98 13.84 18.65
C ILE A 190 -10.26 13.20 18.08
N SER A 191 -11.03 13.97 17.31
CA SER A 191 -12.13 13.40 16.53
C SER A 191 -11.63 12.62 15.32
N VAL A 192 -12.40 11.61 14.89
CA VAL A 192 -12.13 10.83 13.66
C VAL A 192 -11.94 11.75 12.44
N VAL A 193 -12.80 12.78 12.31
CA VAL A 193 -12.70 13.79 11.24
C VAL A 193 -11.35 14.54 11.29
N ASN A 194 -10.84 14.83 12.48
CA ASN A 194 -9.52 15.47 12.62
C ASN A 194 -8.37 14.51 12.29
N SER A 195 -8.49 13.22 12.60
CA SER A 195 -7.52 12.20 12.17
C SER A 195 -7.41 12.18 10.64
N TYR A 196 -8.54 12.07 9.92
CA TYR A 196 -8.57 12.16 8.46
C TYR A 196 -7.89 13.42 7.92
N LYS A 197 -8.23 14.60 8.48
CA LYS A 197 -7.66 15.89 8.04
C LYS A 197 -6.15 15.96 8.26
N ARG A 198 -5.66 15.48 9.40
CA ARG A 198 -4.23 15.52 9.74
C ARG A 198 -3.42 14.58 8.85
N VAL A 199 -3.88 13.34 8.64
CA VAL A 199 -3.23 12.39 7.72
C VAL A 199 -3.20 12.94 6.29
N SER A 200 -4.31 13.51 5.81
CA SER A 200 -4.38 14.12 4.47
C SER A 200 -3.43 15.31 4.30
N ARG A 201 -3.32 16.18 5.31
CA ARG A 201 -2.37 17.31 5.29
C ARG A 201 -0.92 16.87 5.36
N ALA A 202 -0.59 15.93 6.26
CA ALA A 202 0.72 15.32 6.33
C ALA A 202 1.17 14.79 4.97
N GLN A 203 0.26 14.11 4.27
CA GLN A 203 0.50 13.62 2.93
C GLN A 203 0.79 14.72 1.91
N ALA A 204 0.07 15.84 1.99
CA ALA A 204 0.28 16.99 1.11
C ALA A 204 1.66 17.61 1.36
N TYR A 205 2.04 17.82 2.62
CA TYR A 205 3.36 18.33 2.99
C TYR A 205 4.50 17.42 2.55
N LEU A 206 4.39 16.11 2.81
CA LEU A 206 5.40 15.15 2.39
C LEU A 206 5.63 15.14 0.88
N ARG A 207 4.57 15.29 0.08
CA ARG A 207 4.75 15.43 -1.37
C ARG A 207 5.52 16.68 -1.75
N LEU A 208 5.20 17.82 -1.12
CA LEU A 208 5.90 19.07 -1.38
C LEU A 208 7.39 18.94 -1.01
N TYR A 209 7.69 18.42 0.17
CA TYR A 209 9.08 18.22 0.61
C TYR A 209 9.85 17.24 -0.27
N LEU A 210 9.22 16.14 -0.69
CA LEU A 210 9.84 15.19 -1.62
C LEU A 210 10.15 15.84 -2.97
N LEU A 211 9.23 16.65 -3.52
CA LEU A 211 9.46 17.37 -4.77
C LEU A 211 10.58 18.40 -4.64
N GLU A 212 10.65 19.12 -3.52
CA GLU A 212 11.73 20.08 -3.23
C GLU A 212 13.08 19.39 -3.12
N LEU A 213 13.18 18.31 -2.32
CA LEU A 213 14.42 17.54 -2.16
C LEU A 213 14.89 16.91 -3.46
N GLN A 214 13.96 16.44 -4.31
CA GLN A 214 14.29 15.92 -5.64
C GLN A 214 14.82 17.00 -6.59
N ARG A 215 14.29 18.23 -6.49
CA ARG A 215 14.77 19.37 -7.27
C ARG A 215 16.15 19.83 -6.80
N ASP A 216 16.35 19.91 -5.49
CA ASP A 216 17.60 20.38 -4.90
C ASP A 216 18.74 19.34 -5.04
N GLY A 217 18.41 18.07 -5.28
CA GLY A 217 19.34 17.00 -5.61
C GLY A 217 19.74 16.91 -7.10
N GLN A 218 19.13 17.68 -7.99
CA GLN A 218 19.55 17.76 -9.39
C GLN A 218 20.64 18.85 -9.54
N PRO A 219 21.86 18.52 -10.00
CA PRO A 219 22.86 19.53 -10.26
C PRO A 219 22.36 20.46 -11.38
N GLU A 220 22.43 21.78 -11.16
CA GLU A 220 22.20 22.75 -12.23
C GLU A 220 23.17 22.47 -13.37
N GLU A 221 22.67 22.12 -14.56
CA GLU A 221 23.49 22.07 -15.76
C GLU A 221 24.02 23.48 -16.04
N PRO A 222 25.35 23.71 -16.05
CA PRO A 222 25.89 25.01 -16.40
C PRO A 222 25.66 25.25 -17.89
N THR A 223 24.84 26.25 -18.21
CA THR A 223 24.71 26.85 -19.56
C THR A 223 26.01 27.46 -20.06
#